data_AF-X1EA00-F1
#
_entry.id   AF-X1EA00-F1
#
_cell.length_a   1.000
_cell.length_b   1.000
_cell.length_c   1.000
_cell.angle_alpha   90.00
_cell.angle_beta   90.00
_cell.angle_gamma   90.00
#
_symmetry.space_group_name_H-M   'P 1'
#
loop_
_entity.id
_entity.type
_entity.pdbx_description
1 polymer ?
#
loop_
_entity_poly.entity_id
_entity_poly.type
_entity_poly.pdbx_seq_one_letter_code
_entity_poly.pdbx_strand_id
1 'polypeptide(L)'
;MNKRGDFTGVLYLIVSIAAFAIFLLIAGYIASEIAGELDEKIDSDRPEVSAAFDATIDTAEQTFSALWYIMFGGLLLGLLITSWNMRIQPIYVPIFIILLVVTVIVGVAFSNAYEQLYGVTYFDSIANTQGSINFMMGKLPYVA
;
A
#
# COMPACT_ATOMS: atom_id res chain seq x y z
N MET A 1 18.25 -30.80 -3.12
CA MET A 1 17.64 -29.48 -3.41
C MET A 1 17.25 -28.82 -2.09
N ASN A 2 18.03 -27.81 -1.68
CA ASN A 2 17.86 -27.06 -0.43
C ASN A 2 16.63 -26.16 -0.51
N LYS A 3 15.49 -26.59 0.07
CA LYS A 3 14.37 -25.69 0.37
C LYS A 3 14.73 -24.91 1.63
N ARG A 4 15.41 -23.76 1.47
CA ARG A 4 15.59 -22.77 2.53
C ARG A 4 14.25 -22.04 2.75
N GLY A 5 13.96 -21.73 4.01
CA GLY A 5 12.63 -21.35 4.49
C GLY A 5 12.01 -20.11 3.83
N ASP A 6 10.68 -20.04 3.93
CA ASP A 6 9.73 -19.07 3.36
C ASP A 6 9.79 -17.72 4.08
N PHE A 7 10.99 -17.33 4.51
CA PHE A 7 11.20 -16.09 5.20
C PHE A 7 11.39 -14.93 4.21
N THR A 8 12.13 -15.17 3.14
CA THR A 8 12.25 -14.21 2.05
C THR A 8 10.85 -13.84 1.51
N GLY A 9 9.90 -14.79 1.52
CA GLY A 9 8.51 -14.54 1.12
C GLY A 9 7.77 -13.56 2.04
N VAL A 10 7.86 -13.74 3.37
CA VAL A 10 7.22 -12.85 4.36
C VAL A 10 7.83 -11.44 4.34
N LEU A 11 9.16 -11.35 4.32
CA LEU A 11 9.85 -10.06 4.23
C LEU A 11 9.51 -9.34 2.91
N TYR A 12 9.54 -10.08 1.80
CA TYR A 12 9.16 -9.55 0.48
C TYR A 12 7.72 -9.07 0.47
N LEU A 13 6.80 -9.79 1.12
CA LEU A 13 5.39 -9.38 1.22
C LEU A 13 5.26 -8.05 1.97
N ILE A 14 5.89 -7.89 3.14
CA ILE A 14 5.78 -6.66 3.93
C ILE A 14 6.41 -5.47 3.21
N VAL A 15 7.58 -5.67 2.60
CA VAL A 15 8.24 -4.63 1.80
C VAL A 15 7.40 -4.27 0.56
N SER A 16 6.82 -5.26 -0.11
CA SER A 16 5.99 -5.03 -1.31
C SER A 16 4.69 -4.30 -0.98
N ILE A 17 4.01 -4.67 0.11
CA ILE A 17 2.79 -4.01 0.57
C ILE A 17 3.09 -2.55 0.96
N ALA A 18 4.16 -2.32 1.74
CA ALA A 18 4.54 -0.98 2.15
C ALA A 18 4.97 -0.10 0.97
N ALA A 19 5.82 -0.62 0.07
CA ALA A 19 6.26 0.11 -1.11
C ALA A 19 5.10 0.44 -2.04
N PHE A 20 4.14 -0.48 -2.21
CA PHE A 20 2.99 -0.25 -3.06
C PHE A 20 1.96 0.70 -2.42
N ALA A 21 1.78 0.65 -1.10
CA ALA A 21 0.96 1.63 -0.38
C ALA A 21 1.50 3.05 -0.57
N ILE A 22 2.82 3.23 -0.44
CA ILE A 22 3.48 4.53 -0.70
C ILE A 22 3.34 4.93 -2.17
N PHE A 23 3.50 3.99 -3.11
CA PHE A 23 3.33 4.25 -4.53
C PHE A 23 1.90 4.72 -4.87
N LEU A 24 0.87 4.05 -4.34
CA LEU A 24 -0.53 4.44 -4.57
C LEU A 24 -0.87 5.80 -3.95
N LEU A 25 -0.28 6.12 -2.80
CA LEU A 25 -0.46 7.42 -2.17
C LEU A 25 0.16 8.55 -3.02
N ILE A 26 1.38 8.34 -3.54
CA ILE A 26 2.04 9.29 -4.44
C ILE A 26 1.28 9.40 -5.78
N ALA A 27 0.87 8.28 -6.37
CA ALA A 27 0.14 8.25 -7.63
C ALA A 27 -1.23 8.94 -7.51
N GLY A 28 -1.93 8.73 -6.40
CA GLY A 28 -3.19 9.42 -6.09
C GLY A 28 -3.01 10.92 -6.00
N TYR A 29 -1.98 11.38 -5.30
CA TYR A 29 -1.67 12.81 -5.20
C TYR A 29 -1.32 13.45 -6.56
N ILE A 30 -0.48 12.79 -7.36
CA ILE A 30 -0.17 13.27 -8.72
C ILE A 30 -1.45 13.36 -9.56
N ALA A 31 -2.35 12.38 -9.44
CA ALA A 31 -3.61 12.39 -10.16
C ALA A 31 -4.52 13.56 -9.73
N SER A 32 -4.63 13.86 -8.43
CA SER A 32 -5.41 15.00 -7.94
C SER A 32 -4.79 16.34 -8.32
N GLU A 33 -3.47 16.47 -8.29
CA GLU A 33 -2.79 17.72 -8.64
C GLU A 33 -2.94 18.02 -10.15
N ILE A 34 -2.78 17.00 -11.00
CA ILE A 34 -3.01 17.12 -12.44
C ILE A 34 -4.48 17.45 -12.73
N ALA A 35 -5.41 16.82 -12.01
CA ALA A 35 -6.84 17.10 -12.17
C ALA A 35 -7.19 18.54 -11.80
N GLY A 36 -6.67 19.06 -10.68
CA GLY A 36 -6.88 20.44 -10.25
C GLY A 36 -6.32 21.47 -11.24
N GLU A 37 -5.09 21.27 -11.72
CA GLU A 37 -4.46 22.13 -12.73
C GLU A 37 -5.15 22.07 -14.09
N LEU A 38 -5.80 20.95 -14.44
CA LEU A 38 -6.59 20.84 -15.66
C LEU A 38 -7.96 21.49 -15.53
N ASP A 39 -8.63 21.36 -14.39
CA ASP A 39 -9.92 22.00 -14.13
C ASP A 39 -9.80 23.53 -14.10
N GLU A 40 -8.67 24.06 -13.62
CA GLU A 40 -8.40 25.51 -13.66
C GLU A 40 -8.11 26.03 -15.08
N LYS A 41 -7.58 25.18 -15.98
CA LYS A 41 -7.22 25.56 -17.36
C LYS A 41 -8.32 25.27 -18.38
N ILE A 42 -9.18 24.30 -18.10
CA ILE A 42 -10.34 23.97 -18.90
C ILE A 42 -11.46 24.85 -18.39
N ASP A 43 -11.73 25.92 -19.13
CA ASP A 43 -12.82 26.88 -18.90
C ASP A 43 -14.09 26.18 -18.36
N SER A 44 -14.32 26.35 -17.06
CA SER A 44 -15.27 25.59 -16.22
C SER A 44 -16.74 25.76 -16.63
N ASP A 45 -16.98 26.63 -17.62
CA ASP A 45 -18.30 26.99 -18.14
C ASP A 45 -18.95 25.91 -19.01
N ARG A 46 -18.25 24.81 -19.33
CA ARG A 46 -18.84 23.67 -20.05
C ARG A 46 -19.15 22.51 -19.09
N PRO A 47 -20.42 22.35 -18.66
CA PRO A 47 -20.80 21.32 -17.68
C PRO A 47 -20.55 19.89 -18.18
N GLU A 48 -20.55 19.68 -19.50
CA GLU A 48 -20.26 18.39 -20.13
C GLU A 48 -18.79 17.97 -19.97
N VAL A 49 -17.88 18.95 -19.95
CA VAL A 49 -16.44 18.69 -19.82
C VAL A 49 -16.08 18.46 -18.36
N SER A 50 -16.61 19.28 -17.45
CA SER A 50 -16.47 19.09 -15.99
C SER A 50 -17.04 17.73 -15.55
N ALA A 51 -18.23 17.34 -16.00
CA ALA A 51 -18.82 16.03 -15.67
C ALA A 51 -17.99 14.84 -16.19
N ALA A 52 -17.36 14.97 -17.37
CA ALA A 52 -16.47 13.93 -17.90
C ALA A 52 -15.15 13.85 -17.10
N PHE A 53 -14.66 14.99 -16.60
CA PHE A 53 -13.49 15.05 -15.72
C PHE A 53 -13.76 14.39 -14.37
N ASP A 54 -14.87 14.76 -13.72
CA ASP A 54 -15.27 14.16 -12.44
C ASP A 54 -15.44 12.64 -12.55
N ALA A 55 -16.10 12.16 -13.62
CA ALA A 55 -16.24 10.72 -13.86
C ALA A 55 -14.88 10.02 -14.07
N THR A 56 -13.89 10.71 -14.63
CA THR A 56 -12.53 10.17 -14.83
C THR A 56 -11.80 10.08 -13.50
N ILE A 57 -11.93 11.09 -12.64
CA ILE A 57 -11.33 11.11 -11.29
C ILE A 57 -11.93 10.00 -10.44
N ASP A 58 -13.26 9.90 -10.38
CA ASP A 58 -13.98 8.83 -9.65
C ASP A 58 -13.54 7.43 -10.12
N THR A 59 -13.41 7.24 -11.44
CA THR A 59 -12.96 5.97 -12.01
C THR A 59 -11.51 5.67 -11.63
N ALA A 60 -10.63 6.68 -11.62
CA ALA A 60 -9.24 6.52 -11.21
C ALA A 60 -9.12 6.14 -9.73
N GLU A 61 -9.87 6.79 -8.84
CA GLU A 61 -9.89 6.48 -7.41
C GLU A 61 -10.39 5.05 -7.14
N GLN A 62 -11.50 4.66 -7.77
CA GLN A 62 -12.01 3.28 -7.67
C GLN A 62 -10.99 2.27 -8.21
N THR A 63 -10.31 2.59 -9.30
CA THR A 63 -9.27 1.73 -9.87
C THR A 63 -8.09 1.58 -8.93
N PHE A 64 -7.61 2.65 -8.29
CA PHE A 64 -6.54 2.57 -7.31
C PHE A 64 -6.93 1.73 -6.10
N SER A 65 -8.15 1.88 -5.58
CA SER A 65 -8.62 1.05 -4.48
C SER A 65 -8.77 -0.43 -4.90
N ALA A 66 -9.23 -0.72 -6.12
CA ALA A 66 -9.32 -2.08 -6.64
C ALA A 66 -7.93 -2.71 -6.82
N LEU A 67 -6.95 -1.96 -7.35
CA LEU A 67 -5.56 -2.40 -7.49
C LEU A 67 -4.94 -2.75 -6.12
N TRP A 68 -5.23 -1.95 -5.09
CA TRP A 68 -4.82 -2.26 -3.72
C TRP A 68 -5.34 -3.62 -3.27
N TYR A 69 -6.64 -3.88 -3.39
CA TYR A 69 -7.23 -5.14 -2.94
C TYR A 69 -6.72 -6.34 -3.74
N ILE A 70 -6.57 -6.21 -5.05
CA ILE A 70 -6.05 -7.29 -5.91
C ILE A 70 -4.61 -7.62 -5.52
N MET A 71 -3.76 -6.61 -5.36
CA MET A 71 -2.37 -6.84 -5.00
C MET A 71 -2.25 -7.37 -3.56
N PHE A 72 -2.92 -6.75 -2.59
CA PHE A 72 -2.90 -7.18 -1.20
C PHE A 72 -3.42 -8.61 -1.05
N GLY A 73 -4.57 -8.91 -1.64
CA GLY A 73 -5.16 -10.24 -1.65
C GLY A 73 -4.28 -11.26 -2.36
N GLY A 74 -3.70 -10.90 -3.51
CA GLY A 74 -2.78 -11.75 -4.26
C GLY A 74 -1.51 -12.09 -3.49
N LEU A 75 -0.92 -11.11 -2.81
CA LEU A 75 0.25 -11.30 -1.95
C LEU A 75 -0.09 -12.19 -0.74
N LEU A 76 -1.23 -11.95 -0.07
CA LEU A 76 -1.69 -12.78 1.05
C LEU A 76 -1.91 -14.24 0.64
N LEU A 77 -2.59 -14.47 -0.49
CA LEU A 77 -2.81 -15.80 -1.04
C LEU A 77 -1.48 -16.45 -1.42
N GLY A 78 -0.57 -15.70 -2.02
CA GLY A 78 0.79 -16.16 -2.30
C GLY A 78 1.50 -16.67 -1.04
N LEU A 79 1.46 -15.90 0.04
CA LEU A 79 2.08 -16.26 1.33
C LEU A 79 1.39 -17.48 1.97
N LEU A 80 0.06 -17.58 1.90
CA LEU A 80 -0.65 -18.76 2.38
C LEU A 80 -0.25 -20.03 1.62
N ILE A 81 -0.12 -19.94 0.29
CA ILE A 81 0.30 -21.07 -0.55
C ILE A 81 1.75 -21.46 -0.25
N THR A 82 2.67 -20.50 -0.09
CA THR A 82 4.07 -20.79 0.22
C THR A 82 4.22 -21.36 1.63
N SER A 83 3.47 -20.83 2.60
CA SER A 83 3.43 -21.31 3.99
C SER A 83 2.93 -22.75 4.07
N TRP A 84 1.87 -23.09 3.33
CA TRP A 84 1.33 -24.46 3.31
C TRP A 84 2.31 -25.47 2.69
N ASN A 85 3.15 -25.04 1.75
CA ASN A 85 4.14 -25.91 1.11
C ASN A 85 5.45 -26.08 1.90
N MET A 86 5.55 -25.49 3.10
CA MET A 86 6.77 -25.51 3.89
C MET A 86 6.83 -26.71 4.85
N ARG A 87 7.88 -27.54 4.72
CA ARG A 87 8.26 -28.50 5.76
C ARG A 87 9.07 -27.78 6.84
N ILE A 88 8.46 -27.56 8.00
CA ILE A 88 9.12 -26.92 9.14
C ILE A 88 10.04 -27.92 9.84
N GLN A 89 11.33 -27.62 9.91
CA GLN A 89 12.26 -28.33 10.80
C GLN A 89 12.43 -27.52 12.10
N PRO A 90 12.42 -28.17 13.29
CA PRO A 90 12.48 -27.47 14.59
C PRO A 90 13.69 -26.55 14.77
N ILE A 91 14.79 -26.85 14.06
CA ILE A 91 16.04 -26.10 14.17
C ILE A 91 15.95 -24.67 13.63
N TYR A 92 14.95 -24.38 12.79
CA TYR A 92 14.77 -23.05 12.21
C TYR A 92 13.89 -22.13 13.07
N VAL A 93 13.30 -22.62 14.16
CA VAL A 93 12.43 -21.82 15.04
C VAL A 93 13.16 -20.61 15.67
N PRO A 94 14.40 -20.74 16.19
CA PRO A 94 15.12 -19.58 16.75
C PRO A 94 15.46 -18.53 15.68
N ILE A 95 15.86 -18.98 14.49
CA ILE A 95 16.14 -18.12 13.34
C ILE A 95 14.85 -17.39 12.90
N PHE A 96 13.71 -18.09 12.94
CA PHE A 96 12.41 -17.52 12.64
C PHE A 96 12.02 -16.39 13.59
N ILE A 97 12.28 -16.54 14.90
CA ILE A 97 12.00 -15.49 15.89
C ILE A 97 12.84 -14.24 15.61
N ILE A 98 14.15 -14.39 15.36
CA ILE A 98 15.05 -13.26 15.07
C ILE A 98 14.58 -12.51 13.82
N LEU A 99 14.24 -13.26 12.78
CA LEU A 99 13.84 -12.70 11.50
C LEU A 99 12.46 -12.03 11.56
N LEU A 100 11.52 -12.57 12.34
CA LEU A 100 10.25 -11.92 12.64
C LEU A 100 10.48 -10.57 13.33
N VAL A 101 11.42 -10.49 14.28
CA VAL A 101 11.78 -9.22 14.93
C VAL A 101 12.32 -8.21 13.92
N VAL A 102 13.20 -8.61 13.01
CA VAL A 102 13.70 -7.72 11.93
C VAL A 102 12.56 -7.22 11.06
N THR A 103 11.65 -8.11 10.66
CA THR A 103 10.49 -7.78 9.85
C THR A 103 9.57 -6.78 10.55
N VAL A 104 9.36 -6.92 11.87
CA VAL A 104 8.60 -5.96 12.66
C VAL A 104 9.28 -4.60 12.68
N ILE A 105 10.61 -4.54 12.87
CA ILE A 105 11.37 -3.27 12.82
C ILE A 105 11.23 -2.58 11.47
N VAL A 106 11.31 -3.34 10.37
CA VAL A 106 11.11 -2.80 9.02
C VAL A 106 9.67 -2.30 8.85
N GLY A 107 8.68 -3.05 9.35
CA GLY A 107 7.27 -2.63 9.34
C GLY A 107 7.05 -1.30 10.07
N VAL A 108 7.70 -1.12 11.22
CA VAL A 108 7.70 0.15 11.97
C VAL A 108 8.28 1.29 11.12
N ALA A 109 9.46 1.09 10.51
CA ALA A 109 10.08 2.14 9.70
C ALA A 109 9.17 2.58 8.53
N PHE A 110 8.49 1.64 7.87
CA PHE A 110 7.55 1.96 6.80
C PHE A 110 6.24 2.59 7.30
N SER A 111 5.72 2.16 8.45
CA SER A 111 4.56 2.79 9.09
C SER A 111 4.87 4.24 9.45
N ASN A 112 6.02 4.49 10.07
CA ASN A 112 6.48 5.85 10.40
C ASN A 112 6.69 6.71 9.14
N ALA A 113 7.27 6.15 8.07
CA ALA A 113 7.45 6.88 6.82
C ALA A 113 6.10 7.22 6.16
N TYR A 114 5.13 6.31 6.22
CA TYR A 114 3.77 6.56 5.75
C TYR A 114 3.08 7.63 6.59
N GLU A 115 3.23 7.61 7.91
CA GLU A 115 2.68 8.64 8.79
C GLU A 115 3.31 10.01 8.54
N GLN A 116 4.61 10.08 8.28
CA GLN A 116 5.27 11.33 7.90
C GLN A 116 4.75 11.89 6.58
N LEU A 117 4.40 11.02 5.62
CA LEU A 117 3.76 11.42 4.37
C LEU A 117 2.30 11.83 4.58
N TYR A 118 1.58 11.12 5.46
CA TYR A 118 0.20 11.42 5.85
C TYR A 118 0.08 12.77 6.58
N GLY A 119 1.05 13.10 7.44
CA GLY A 119 1.07 14.35 8.21
C GLY A 119 1.33 15.60 7.38
N VAL A 120 1.61 15.47 6.08
CA VAL A 120 1.69 16.61 5.16
C VAL A 120 0.30 16.90 4.60
N THR A 121 -0.18 18.13 4.79
CA THR A 121 -1.53 18.60 4.41
C THR A 121 -1.98 18.30 2.98
N TYR A 122 -1.04 18.07 2.06
CA TYR A 122 -1.30 17.76 0.66
C TYR A 122 -1.81 16.34 0.40
N PHE A 123 -1.53 15.38 1.30
CA PHE A 123 -1.93 13.97 1.13
C PHE A 123 -3.16 13.57 1.94
N ASP A 124 -3.65 14.45 2.81
CA ASP A 124 -4.73 14.15 3.75
C ASP A 124 -6.07 13.88 3.03
N SER A 125 -6.36 14.59 1.93
CA SER A 125 -7.55 14.35 1.12
C SER A 125 -7.52 12.97 0.43
N ILE A 126 -6.39 12.59 -0.18
CA ILE A 126 -6.20 11.30 -0.87
C ILE A 126 -6.21 10.13 0.12
N ALA A 127 -5.60 10.31 1.30
CA ALA A 127 -5.55 9.28 2.33
C ALA A 127 -6.95 8.95 2.89
N ASN A 128 -7.85 9.93 2.93
CA ASN A 128 -9.24 9.73 3.33
C ASN A 128 -10.05 8.97 2.27
N THR A 129 -9.76 9.16 0.97
CA THR A 129 -10.38 8.38 -0.11
C THR A 129 -9.88 6.95 -0.16
N GLN A 130 -8.62 6.72 0.26
CA GLN A 130 -8.01 5.39 0.36
C GLN A 130 -8.15 4.77 1.76
N GLY A 131 -9.35 4.84 2.36
CA GLY A 131 -9.60 4.45 3.74
C GLY A 131 -9.16 3.02 4.13
N SER A 132 -9.11 2.09 3.18
CA SER A 132 -8.61 0.73 3.42
C SER A 132 -7.09 0.63 3.51
N ILE A 133 -6.35 1.48 2.79
CA ILE A 133 -4.90 1.59 2.89
C ILE A 133 -4.56 2.23 4.24
N ASN A 134 -5.24 3.31 4.59
CA ASN A 134 -5.07 3.98 5.87
C ASN A 134 -5.39 3.04 7.05
N PHE A 135 -6.49 2.29 6.98
CA PHE A 135 -6.82 1.28 7.98
C PHE A 135 -5.70 0.25 8.17
N MET A 136 -5.12 -0.26 7.07
CA MET A 136 -4.06 -1.28 7.15
C MET A 136 -2.75 -0.71 7.69
N MET A 137 -2.34 0.48 7.23
CA MET A 137 -1.10 1.13 7.69
C MET A 137 -1.19 1.56 9.16
N GLY A 138 -2.38 1.97 9.63
CA GLY A 138 -2.65 2.27 11.05
C GLY A 138 -2.74 1.04 11.96
N LYS A 139 -2.68 -0.18 11.40
CA LYS A 139 -2.56 -1.44 12.17
C LYS A 139 -1.15 -2.02 12.15
N LEU A 140 -0.22 -1.41 11.42
CA LEU A 140 1.19 -1.76 11.52
C LEU A 140 1.75 -1.29 12.87
N PRO A 141 2.71 -2.04 13.44
CA PRO A 141 3.43 -1.57 14.62
C PRO A 141 4.11 -0.23 14.29
N TYR A 142 3.92 0.75 15.15
CA TYR A 142 4.43 2.11 15.03
C TYR A 142 5.23 2.45 16.29
N VAL A 143 6.29 3.24 16.14
CA VAL A 143 7.07 3.77 17.28
C VAL A 143 7.15 5.28 17.09
N ALA A 144 6.48 6.00 17.99
CA ALA A 144 6.50 7.46 18.12
C ALA A 144 7.87 7.96 18.61
#